data_AF-H1LZ01-F1
#
_entry.id   AF-H1LZ01-F1
#
_cell.length_a   1.000
_cell.length_b   1.000
_cell.length_c   1.000
_cell.angle_alpha   90.00
_cell.angle_beta   90.00
_cell.angle_gamma   90.00
#
_symmetry.space_group_name_H-M   'P 1'
#
loop_
_entity.id
_entity.type
_entity.pdbx_description
1 polymer ?
#
loop_
_entity_poly.entity_id
_entity_poly.type
_entity_poly.pdbx_seq_one_letter_code
_entity_poly.pdbx_strand_id
1 'polypeptide(L)' 'MELDQALEIYEKNNPNYKVDIVLDVGDEWVISARDKETNLEVDVAPVAINKYTGESRVFFPPMNMEKMAKAIAVDFD' A
#
# COMPACT_ATOMS: atom_id res chain seq x y z
N MET A 1 -9.05 -7.17 8.06
CA MET A 1 -9.45 -6.80 6.69
C MET A 1 -8.59 -7.61 5.76
N GLU A 2 -9.22 -8.27 4.79
CA GLU A 2 -8.50 -9.04 3.78
C GLU A 2 -7.83 -8.11 2.76
N LEU A 3 -6.90 -8.65 1.98
CA LEU A 3 -6.13 -7.87 1.01
C LEU A 3 -7.02 -7.21 -0.05
N ASP A 4 -7.96 -7.96 -0.64
CA ASP A 4 -8.85 -7.46 -1.70
C ASP A 4 -9.60 -6.19 -1.29
N GLN A 5 -10.06 -6.15 -0.03
CA GLN A 5 -10.77 -4.99 0.52
C GLN A 5 -9.85 -3.76 0.63
N ALA A 6 -8.58 -3.97 0.97
CA ALA A 6 -7.59 -2.89 1.03
C ALA A 6 -7.22 -2.38 -0.38
N LEU A 7 -7.13 -3.29 -1.36
CA LEU A 7 -6.89 -2.92 -2.76
C LEU A 7 -8.07 -2.08 -3.31
N GLU A 8 -9.31 -2.47 -3.04
CA GLU A 8 -10.50 -1.69 -3.42
C GLU A 8 -10.48 -0.28 -2.81
N ILE A 9 -10.12 -0.15 -1.52
CA ILE A 9 -9.96 1.16 -0.87
C ILE A 9 -8.87 1.99 -1.56
N TYR A 10 -7.73 1.36 -1.85
CA TYR A 10 -6.60 2.04 -2.48
C TYR A 10 -6.97 2.56 -3.86
N GLU A 11 -7.52 1.71 -4.73
CA GLU A 11 -7.85 2.04 -6.12
C GLU A 11 -8.93 3.13 -6.21
N LYS A 12 -9.92 3.07 -5.32
CA LYS A 12 -10.96 4.11 -5.24
C LYS A 12 -10.37 5.48 -4.90
N ASN A 13 -9.39 5.51 -4.00
CA ASN A 13 -8.75 6.75 -3.57
C ASN A 13 -7.66 7.23 -4.55
N ASN A 14 -7.10 6.33 -5.35
CA ASN A 14 -5.98 6.58 -6.26
C ASN A 14 -6.30 6.09 -7.69
N PRO A 15 -7.32 6.65 -8.37
CA PRO A 15 -7.84 6.11 -9.62
C PRO A 15 -6.81 6.10 -10.76
N ASN A 16 -5.82 7.00 -10.73
CA ASN A 16 -4.77 7.11 -11.76
C ASN A 16 -3.59 6.15 -11.54
N TYR A 17 -3.55 5.46 -10.41
CA TYR A 17 -2.43 4.58 -10.05
C TYR A 17 -2.88 3.12 -10.04
N LYS A 18 -1.94 2.24 -10.38
CA LYS A 18 -2.11 0.79 -10.25
C LYS A 18 -1.16 0.27 -9.18
N VAL A 19 -1.64 -0.65 -8.38
CA VAL A 19 -0.85 -1.31 -7.35
C VAL A 19 0.35 -2.02 -7.99
N ASP A 20 1.53 -1.87 -7.39
CA ASP A 20 2.78 -2.48 -7.88
C ASP A 20 3.35 -3.45 -6.83
N ILE A 21 3.43 -3.01 -5.57
CA ILE A 21 3.92 -3.84 -4.47
C ILE A 21 2.96 -3.69 -3.29
N VAL A 22 2.66 -4.82 -2.65
CA VAL A 22 1.99 -4.85 -1.37
C VAL A 22 2.87 -5.51 -0.33
N LEU A 23 3.02 -4.85 0.82
CA LEU A 23 3.68 -5.39 1.99
C LEU A 23 2.66 -5.58 3.11
N ASP A 24 2.68 -6.76 3.73
CA ASP A 24 2.09 -6.97 5.05
C ASP A 24 3.09 -6.50 6.10
N VAL A 25 2.71 -5.50 6.91
CA VAL A 25 3.54 -5.01 8.02
C VAL A 25 2.90 -5.26 9.39
N GLY A 26 1.96 -6.21 9.46
CA GLY A 26 1.25 -6.62 10.67
C GLY A 26 -0.18 -6.08 10.68
N ASP A 27 -0.37 -4.93 11.32
CA ASP A 27 -1.67 -4.26 11.49
C ASP A 27 -2.10 -3.44 10.25
N GLU A 28 -1.24 -3.32 9.25
CA GLU A 28 -1.45 -2.50 8.06
C GLU A 28 -1.02 -3.24 6.78
N TRP A 29 -1.67 -2.91 5.67
CA TRP A 29 -1.19 -3.18 4.31
C TRP A 29 -0.46 -1.94 3.80
N VAL A 30 0.78 -2.07 3.35
CA VAL A 30 1.52 -0.95 2.72
C VAL A 30 1.58 -1.17 1.22
N ILE A 31 1.09 -0.19 0.48
CA ILE A 31 0.90 -0.26 -0.96
C ILE A 31 1.78 0.78 -1.64
N SER A 32 2.63 0.33 -2.56
CA SER A 32 3.26 1.17 -3.57
C SER A 32 2.57 0.97 -4.91
N ALA A 33 2.72 1.95 -5.79
CA ALA A 33 2.01 1.97 -7.05
C ALA A 33 2.88 2.51 -8.18
N ARG A 34 2.37 2.34 -9.39
CA ARG A 34 2.85 2.97 -10.63
C ARG A 34 1.74 3.78 -11.25
N ASP A 35 2.14 4.74 -12.07
CA ASP A 35 1.21 5.48 -12.91
C ASP A 35 0.59 4.53 -13.96
N LYS A 36 -0.74 4.57 -14.13
CA LYS A 36 -1.46 3.67 -15.05
C LYS A 36 -1.15 3.95 -16.52
N GLU A 37 -0.95 5.20 -16.89
CA GLU A 37 -0.77 5.61 -18.29
C GLU A 37 0.66 5.36 -18.77
N THR A 38 1.63 5.73 -17.94
CA THR A 38 3.05 5.70 -18.30
C THR A 38 3.76 4.43 -17.82
N ASN A 39 3.15 3.69 -16.89
CA ASN A 39 3.74 2.53 -16.22
C ASN A 39 5.06 2.85 -15.49
N LEU A 40 5.30 4.13 -15.18
CA LEU A 40 6.46 4.59 -14.44
C LEU A 40 6.19 4.55 -12.94
N GLU A 41 7.27 4.38 -12.17
CA GLU A 41 7.24 4.57 -10.72
C GLU A 41 6.84 6.01 -10.40
N VAL A 42 5.88 6.16 -9.50
CA VAL A 42 5.40 7.47 -9.06
C VAL A 42 6.25 7.96 -7.90
N ASP A 43 6.67 9.23 -7.95
CA ASP A 43 7.36 9.91 -6.84
C ASP A 43 6.34 10.33 -5.77
N VAL A 44 5.64 9.34 -5.22
CA VAL A 44 4.70 9.51 -4.11
C VAL A 44 5.03 8.48 -3.03
N ALA A 45 4.84 8.90 -1.79
CA ALA A 45 5.06 7.99 -0.67
C ALA A 45 4.03 6.83 -0.70
N PRO A 46 4.43 5.61 -0.29
CA PRO A 46 3.52 4.49 -0.15
C PRO A 46 2.33 4.81 0.76
N VAL A 47 1.23 4.08 0.59
CA VAL A 47 0.03 4.25 1.42
C VAL A 47 -0.12 3.05 2.34
N ALA A 48 -0.32 3.30 3.63
CA ALA A 48 -0.73 2.27 4.58
C ALA A 48 -2.24 2.28 4.75
N ILE A 49 -2.85 1.09 4.78
CA ILE A 49 -4.27 0.88 5.09
C ILE A 49 -4.37 0.01 6.33
N ASN A 50 -5.03 0.52 7.37
CA ASN A 50 -5.20 -0.20 8.62
C ASN A 50 -6.16 -1.39 8.47
N LYS A 51 -5.74 -2.57 8.89
CA LYS A 51 -6.52 -3.82 8.72
C LYS A 51 -7.77 -3.89 9.60
N TYR A 52 -7.86 -3.04 10.62
CA TYR A 52 -8.99 -3.00 11.56
C TYR A 52 -9.99 -1.89 11.22
N THR A 53 -9.51 -0.73 10.76
CA THR A 53 -10.36 0.45 10.51
C THR A 53 -10.58 0.76 9.04
N GLY A 54 -9.70 0.31 8.14
CA GLY A 54 -9.70 0.68 6.72
C GLY A 54 -9.19 2.09 6.45
N GLU A 55 -8.75 2.82 7.48
CA GLU A 55 -8.21 4.17 7.31
C GLU A 55 -6.90 4.15 6.53
N SER A 56 -6.79 5.05 5.55
CA SER A 56 -5.60 5.21 4.72
C SER A 56 -4.74 6.35 5.24
N ARG A 57 -3.42 6.17 5.22
CA ARG A 57 -2.45 7.22 5.54
C ARG A 57 -1.22 7.11 4.67
N VAL A 58 -0.50 8.21 4.51
CA VAL A 58 0.86 8.16 3.96
C VAL A 58 1.75 7.33 4.89
N PHE A 59 2.49 6.40 4.30
CA PHE A 59 3.46 5.57 4.98
C PHE A 59 4.86 6.09 4.70
N PHE A 60 5.50 6.64 5.74
CA PHE A 60 6.87 7.13 5.66
C PHE A 60 7.82 6.10 6.30
N PRO A 61 8.59 5.32 5.51
CA PRO A 61 9.39 4.22 6.04
C PRO A 61 10.34 4.59 7.19
N PRO A 62 11.03 5.76 7.18
CA PRO A 62 11.90 6.15 8.29
C PRO A 62 11.20 6.23 9.65
N MET A 63 9.91 6.56 9.68
CA MET A 63 9.10 6.59 10.90
C MET A 63 8.46 5.24 11.26
N ASN A 64 8.56 4.25 10.38
CA ASN A 64 7.92 2.95 10.51
C ASN A 64 8.93 1.80 10.37
N MET A 65 10.21 2.05 10.65
CA MET A 65 11.29 1.07 10.47
C MET A 65 11.07 -0.23 11.24
N GLU A 66 10.46 -0.17 12.43
CA GLU A 66 10.11 -1.37 13.21
C GLU A 66 9.08 -2.27 12.51
N LYS A 67 8.12 -1.65 11.80
CA LYS A 67 7.14 -2.35 10.99
C LYS A 67 7.80 -2.93 9.73
N MET A 68 8.64 -2.12 9.07
CA MET A 68 9.40 -2.53 7.88
C MET A 68 10.34 -3.70 8.14
N ALA A 69 10.94 -3.78 9.33
CA ALA A 69 11.81 -4.90 9.71
C ALA A 69 11.11 -6.27 9.70
N LYS A 70 9.77 -6.28 9.71
CA LYS A 70 8.93 -7.48 9.70
C LYS A 70 8.07 -7.58 8.44
N ALA A 71 8.31 -6.71 7.46
CA ALA A 71 7.50 -6.63 6.26
C ALA A 71 7.59 -7.92 5.44
N ILE A 72 6.44 -8.42 5.00
CA ILE A 72 6.34 -9.58 4.11
C ILE A 72 5.74 -9.09 2.80
N ALA A 73 6.45 -9.32 1.69
CA ALA A 73 5.88 -9.09 0.37
C ALA A 73 4.74 -10.08 0.12
N VAL A 74 3.62 -9.59 -0.38
CA VAL A 74 2.43 -10.39 -0.65
C VAL A 74 2.14 -10.35 -2.13
N ASP A 75 1.97 -11.53 -2.74
CA ASP A 75 1.52 -11.66 -4.12
C ASP A 75 0.01 -11.37 -4.19
N PHE A 76 -0.42 -10.63 -5.20
CA PHE A 76 -1.80 -10.13 -5.32
C PHE A 76 -2.35 -10.22 -6.76
N ASP A 77 -1.85 -11.20 -7.53
CA ASP A 77 -2.23 -11.47 -8.93
C ASP A 77 -3.76 -11.50 -9.18
#